data_AF-A0A8C8RG65-F1
#
_entry.id   AF-A0A8C8RG65-F1
#
_cell.length_a   1.000
_cell.length_b   1.000
_cell.length_c   1.000
_cell.angle_alpha   90.00
_cell.angle_beta   90.00
_cell.angle_gamma   90.00
#
_symmetry.space_group_name_H-M   'P 1'
#
loop_
_entity.id
_entity.type
_entity.pdbx_description
1 polymer ?
#
loop_
_entity_poly.entity_id
_entity_poly.type
_entity_poly.pdbx_seq_one_letter_code
_entity_poly.pdbx_strand_id
1 'polypeptide(L)'
;ELKGKAAVQYMQILSTVNKGGTIILGLNSSDKLAVLQGCPGVAGATGPKGEPGAAGLRDEQGTQGIPGKAGPEGQKGKVEKLGLLVGDGDSSLCFKGARNCKELLARGNVLSGWSTIYPQDCNAMTVLCDMDTDGGGWIVFQKRVDGSEDFYWDWVSYKRGFGSQQSEFWLGNDNIHMLTSLGNSELRIDLKDFENNEQFAKYESFKTAGETEKYKLILGDFLGGTAGFGELKR
;
A
#
# COMPACT_ATOMS: atom_id res chain seq x y z
N GLU A 1 3.84 -22.48 -18.68
CA GLU A 1 4.91 -22.33 -17.66
C GLU A 1 5.30 -20.85 -17.61
N LEU A 2 4.63 -20.06 -16.75
CA LEU A 2 4.94 -18.64 -16.51
C LEU A 2 6.13 -18.51 -15.53
N LYS A 3 7.14 -19.37 -15.66
CA LYS A 3 8.40 -19.19 -14.94
C LYS A 3 9.15 -18.08 -15.65
N GLY A 4 8.93 -16.82 -15.25
CA GLY A 4 9.84 -15.75 -15.63
C GLY A 4 9.30 -14.38 -15.99
N LYS A 5 8.06 -14.04 -15.64
CA LYS A 5 7.60 -12.65 -15.71
C LYS A 5 7.06 -12.23 -14.35
N ALA A 6 7.57 -11.12 -13.82
CA ALA A 6 6.89 -10.40 -12.76
C ALA A 6 5.59 -9.86 -13.33
N ALA A 7 4.50 -9.97 -12.58
CA ALA A 7 3.17 -9.61 -13.04
C ALA A 7 2.44 -8.94 -11.88
N VAL A 8 1.92 -7.75 -12.12
CA VAL A 8 1.10 -7.02 -11.16
C VAL A 8 -0.26 -6.80 -11.77
N GLN A 9 -1.31 -7.16 -11.04
CA GLN A 9 -2.69 -7.00 -11.50
C GLN A 9 -3.42 -6.00 -10.61
N TYR A 10 -4.09 -5.08 -11.29
CA TYR A 10 -4.73 -3.93 -10.70
C TYR A 10 -6.20 -3.92 -11.07
N MET A 11 -7.05 -3.53 -10.13
CA MET A 11 -8.40 -3.12 -10.45
C MET A 11 -8.59 -1.67 -10.00
N GLN A 12 -9.34 -0.90 -10.78
CA GLN A 12 -9.80 0.40 -10.34
C GLN A 12 -11.31 0.44 -10.45
N ILE A 13 -11.97 0.64 -9.31
CA ILE A 13 -13.41 0.81 -9.26
C ILE A 13 -13.72 2.17 -9.88
N LEU A 14 -14.38 2.16 -11.04
CA LEU A 14 -14.84 3.36 -11.70
C LEU A 14 -15.96 3.92 -10.85
N SER A 15 -15.80 5.16 -10.38
CA SER A 15 -16.89 5.85 -9.70
C SER A 15 -18.07 5.88 -10.66
N THR A 16 -19.17 5.21 -10.33
CA THR A 16 -20.44 5.50 -10.98
C THR A 16 -20.71 6.97 -10.67
N VAL A 17 -20.64 7.81 -11.70
CA VAL A 17 -21.26 9.13 -11.61
C VAL A 17 -22.70 8.82 -11.25
N ASN A 18 -23.09 9.08 -10.00
CA ASN A 18 -24.48 9.14 -9.63
C ASN A 18 -25.07 10.28 -10.46
N LYS A 19 -25.64 9.96 -11.63
CA LYS A 19 -26.55 10.85 -12.33
C LYS A 19 -27.81 10.97 -11.46
N GLY A 20 -27.72 11.78 -10.41
CA GLY A 20 -28.79 12.01 -9.45
C GLY A 20 -28.31 11.84 -8.01
N GLY A 21 -27.86 12.93 -7.40
CA GLY A 21 -27.52 12.93 -5.97
C GLY A 21 -26.62 14.10 -5.59
N THR A 22 -27.16 15.31 -5.61
CA THR A 22 -26.53 16.46 -4.99
C THR A 22 -26.39 16.22 -3.49
N ILE A 23 -25.17 16.05 -3.00
CA ILE A 23 -24.86 16.26 -1.58
C ILE A 23 -24.03 17.55 -1.54
N ILE A 24 -24.67 18.64 -1.10
CA ILE A 24 -23.96 19.86 -0.71
C ILE A 24 -23.44 19.59 0.71
N LEU A 25 -22.13 19.38 0.85
CA LEU A 25 -21.44 19.67 2.10
C LEU A 25 -20.68 20.97 1.86
N GLY A 26 -21.08 22.01 2.59
CA GLY A 26 -20.56 23.36 2.43
C GLY A 26 -19.04 23.40 2.51
N LEU A 27 -18.43 24.03 1.51
CA LEU A 27 -17.03 24.44 1.52
C LEU A 27 -16.91 25.66 2.43
N ASN A 28 -16.09 25.58 3.48
CA ASN A 28 -15.46 26.76 4.05
C ASN A 28 -13.95 26.66 3.83
N SER A 29 -13.46 27.67 3.13
CA SER A 29 -12.10 27.88 2.68
C SER A 29 -11.22 28.34 3.83
N SER A 30 -10.06 27.69 4.01
CA SER A 30 -8.74 28.27 4.35
C SER A 30 -7.96 27.26 5.18
N ASP A 31 -7.21 26.37 4.53
CA ASP A 31 -6.02 25.79 5.16
C ASP A 31 -4.96 25.62 4.08
N LYS A 32 -3.93 26.47 4.13
CA LYS A 32 -2.68 26.24 3.39
C LYS A 32 -2.01 25.02 4.03
N LEU A 33 -1.94 23.93 3.29
CA LEU A 33 -1.18 22.76 3.73
C LEU A 33 0.32 23.09 3.64
N ALA A 34 0.93 23.45 4.76
CA ALA A 34 2.38 23.49 4.90
C ALA A 34 2.87 22.06 5.19
N VAL A 35 3.72 21.52 4.33
CA VAL A 35 4.46 20.28 4.62
C VAL A 35 5.46 20.60 5.73
N LEU A 36 5.13 20.27 6.98
CA LEU A 36 6.10 20.30 8.06
C LEU A 36 6.94 19.02 7.99
N GLN A 37 8.02 19.09 7.22
CA GLN A 37 9.11 18.14 7.36
C GLN A 37 9.70 18.34 8.77
N GLY A 38 9.52 17.34 9.64
CA GLY A 38 10.05 17.40 11.01
C GLY A 38 11.55 17.69 10.97
N CYS A 39 11.98 18.75 11.66
CA CYS A 39 13.40 19.06 11.80
C CYS A 39 14.13 17.83 12.37
N PRO A 40 15.25 17.40 11.79
CA PRO A 40 16.08 16.35 12.38
C PRO A 40 16.38 16.68 13.85
N GLY A 41 16.24 15.69 14.73
CA GLY A 41 16.57 15.85 16.14
C GLY A 41 18.01 16.34 16.30
N VAL A 42 18.21 17.31 17.18
CA VAL A 42 19.54 17.87 17.46
C VAL A 42 20.44 16.73 17.96
N ALA A 43 21.62 16.58 17.37
CA ALA A 43 22.61 15.59 17.81
C ALA A 43 22.90 15.78 19.30
N GLY A 44 22.91 14.67 20.06
CA GLY A 44 23.23 14.70 21.48
C GLY A 44 24.61 15.31 21.72
N ALA A 45 24.74 16.08 22.81
CA ALA A 45 26.00 16.71 23.15
C ALA A 45 27.13 15.67 23.30
N THR A 46 28.28 15.94 22.67
CA THR A 46 29.47 15.10 22.82
C THR A 46 29.85 15.02 24.30
N GLY A 47 30.00 13.80 24.82
CA GLY A 47 30.38 13.59 26.22
C GLY A 47 31.73 14.22 26.57
N PRO A 48 31.98 14.52 27.85
CA PRO A 48 33.24 15.09 28.29
C PRO A 48 34.40 14.16 27.92
N LYS A 49 35.50 14.75 27.42
CA LYS A 49 36.74 14.01 27.14
C LYS A 49 37.23 13.37 28.44
N GLY A 50 37.49 12.06 28.41
CA GLY A 50 38.02 11.34 29.56
C GLY A 50 39.35 11.93 30.04
N GLU A 51 39.62 11.78 31.34
CA GLU A 51 40.85 12.27 31.95
C GLU A 51 42.08 11.65 31.27
N PRO A 52 43.16 12.43 31.07
CA PRO A 52 44.42 11.88 30.59
C PRO A 52 44.91 10.75 31.50
N GLY A 53 45.30 9.63 30.91
CA GLY A 53 45.92 8.54 31.66
C GLY A 53 47.19 9.01 32.38
N ALA A 54 47.50 8.42 33.53
CA ALA A 54 48.71 8.72 34.28
C ALA A 54 49.96 8.54 33.41
N ALA A 55 50.92 9.45 33.54
CA ALA A 55 52.16 9.41 32.77
C ALA A 55 52.98 8.16 33.12
N GLY A 56 53.19 7.28 32.14
CA GLY A 56 54.04 6.10 32.28
C GLY A 56 55.53 6.47 32.30
N LEU A 57 56.33 5.63 32.98
CA LEU A 57 57.79 5.69 32.86
C LEU A 57 58.18 5.31 31.41
N ARG A 58 59.23 5.97 30.92
CA ARG A 58 59.65 5.95 29.51
C ARG A 58 59.82 4.52 28.99
N ASP A 59 59.24 4.27 27.81
CA ASP A 59 59.37 3.11 26.91
C ASP A 59 58.24 2.06 26.84
N GLU A 60 57.06 2.30 27.42
CA GLU A 60 55.85 1.54 27.05
C GLU A 60 54.69 2.47 26.64
N GLN A 61 54.12 2.25 25.46
CA GLN A 61 52.95 3.01 24.99
C GLN A 61 51.74 2.64 25.87
N GLY A 62 51.26 3.60 26.67
CA GLY A 62 50.16 3.40 27.61
C GLY A 62 48.89 2.87 26.92
N THR A 63 48.16 1.99 27.64
CA THR A 63 46.93 1.39 27.13
C THR A 63 45.89 2.46 26.81
N GLN A 64 45.19 2.31 25.68
CA GLN A 64 44.12 3.22 25.30
C GLN A 64 43.04 3.21 26.40
N GLY A 65 42.65 4.41 26.86
CA GLY A 65 41.63 4.56 27.89
C GLY A 65 40.31 3.90 27.47
N ILE A 66 39.62 3.31 28.45
CA ILE A 66 38.32 2.67 28.25
C ILE A 66 37.34 3.67 27.60
N PRO A 67 36.65 3.31 26.50
CA PRO A 67 35.64 4.17 25.90
C PRO A 67 34.62 4.64 26.95
N GLY A 68 34.26 5.92 26.89
CA GLY A 68 33.26 6.49 27.79
C GLY A 68 31.92 5.76 27.67
N LYS A 69 31.18 5.65 28.79
CA LYS A 69 29.84 5.06 28.78
C LYS A 69 28.97 5.79 27.75
N ALA A 70 28.17 5.04 26.99
CA ALA A 70 27.19 5.62 26.08
C ALA A 70 26.33 6.65 26.82
N GLY A 71 26.09 7.79 26.18
CA GLY A 71 25.19 8.81 26.72
C GLY A 71 23.77 8.24 26.90
N PRO A 72 22.94 8.86 27.76
CA PRO A 72 21.54 8.44 27.90
C PRO A 72 20.84 8.48 26.54
N GLU A 73 19.98 7.48 26.26
CA GLU A 73 19.14 7.47 25.06
C GLU A 73 18.32 8.77 25.03
N GLY A 74 18.34 9.47 23.89
CA GLY A 74 17.54 10.68 23.72
C GLY A 74 16.06 10.37 23.93
N GLN A 75 15.33 11.31 24.55
CA GLN A 75 13.89 11.15 24.69
C GLN A 75 13.27 10.95 23.31
N LYS A 76 12.60 9.81 23.08
CA LYS A 76 11.76 9.63 21.90
C LYS A 76 10.74 10.76 21.89
N GLY A 77 10.68 11.53 20.79
CA GLY A 77 9.67 12.54 20.61
C GLY A 77 8.30 11.93 20.86
N LYS A 78 7.47 12.57 21.68
CA LYS A 78 6.06 12.19 21.78
C LYS A 78 5.49 12.34 20.37
N VAL A 79 5.07 11.23 19.78
CA VAL A 79 4.11 11.32 18.68
C VAL A 79 2.88 11.97 19.30
N GLU A 80 2.61 13.21 18.92
CA GLU A 80 1.32 13.82 19.21
C GLU A 80 0.28 12.92 18.55
N LYS A 81 -0.37 12.09 19.37
CA LYS A 81 -1.57 11.38 18.98
C LYS A 81 -2.53 12.48 18.58
N LEU A 82 -2.81 12.59 17.27
CA LEU A 82 -3.86 13.45 16.79
C LEU A 82 -5.13 13.02 17.54
N GLY A 83 -5.50 13.83 18.52
CA GLY A 83 -6.58 13.56 19.44
C GLY A 83 -7.88 13.62 18.67
N LEU A 84 -8.30 12.46 18.14
CA LEU A 84 -9.69 12.28 17.78
C LEU A 84 -10.45 12.25 19.10
N LEU A 85 -11.08 13.38 19.44
CA LEU A 85 -12.04 13.48 20.53
C LEU A 85 -13.18 12.51 20.21
N VAL A 86 -13.19 11.31 20.77
CA VAL A 86 -14.37 10.45 20.66
C VAL A 86 -14.57 9.71 21.98
N GLY A 87 -15.45 10.28 22.80
CA GLY A 87 -16.31 9.49 23.67
C GLY A 87 -17.28 8.68 22.81
N ASP A 88 -17.54 7.46 23.27
CA ASP A 88 -18.57 6.52 22.85
C ASP A 88 -18.71 6.19 21.35
N GLY A 89 -18.23 5.00 20.98
CA GLY A 89 -18.88 4.17 19.95
C GLY A 89 -18.16 4.06 18.61
N ASP A 90 -17.54 2.90 18.42
CA ASP A 90 -16.81 2.33 17.27
C ASP A 90 -17.52 2.36 15.88
N SER A 91 -18.64 3.09 15.71
CA SER A 91 -19.41 3.15 14.46
C SER A 91 -19.11 4.35 13.56
N SER A 92 -18.47 5.43 14.03
CA SER A 92 -18.24 6.62 13.19
C SER A 92 -17.08 6.47 12.17
N LEU A 93 -16.19 5.50 12.33
CA LEU A 93 -14.97 5.39 11.51
C LEU A 93 -15.23 4.83 10.11
N CYS A 94 -16.05 3.78 9.99
CA CYS A 94 -16.39 3.18 8.70
C CYS A 94 -17.20 4.11 7.78
N PHE A 95 -18.20 4.84 8.31
CA PHE A 95 -19.00 5.77 7.50
C PHE A 95 -18.19 6.94 6.93
N LYS A 96 -17.04 7.25 7.54
CA LYS A 96 -16.08 8.24 7.04
C LYS A 96 -14.93 7.60 6.27
N GLY A 97 -14.84 6.28 6.22
CA GLY A 97 -13.82 5.54 5.49
C GLY A 97 -13.88 5.81 3.98
N ALA A 98 -12.76 5.64 3.29
CA ALA A 98 -12.75 5.62 1.83
C ALA A 98 -13.14 4.24 1.34
N ARG A 99 -13.97 4.15 0.30
CA ARG A 99 -14.47 2.87 -0.22
C ARG A 99 -13.45 2.14 -1.10
N ASN A 100 -12.49 2.87 -1.66
CA ASN A 100 -11.47 2.35 -2.57
C ASN A 100 -10.26 3.29 -2.62
N CYS A 101 -9.19 2.86 -3.31
CA CYS A 101 -7.97 3.66 -3.48
C CYS A 101 -8.21 4.95 -4.28
N LYS A 102 -9.18 4.99 -5.19
CA LYS A 102 -9.51 6.21 -5.95
C LYS A 102 -10.08 7.30 -5.05
N GLU A 103 -10.93 6.93 -4.08
CA GLU A 103 -11.41 7.85 -3.05
C GLU A 103 -10.31 8.29 -2.09
N LEU A 104 -9.38 7.40 -1.73
CA LEU A 104 -8.21 7.77 -0.93
C LEU A 104 -7.35 8.82 -1.65
N LEU A 105 -7.08 8.61 -2.94
CA LEU A 105 -6.35 9.55 -3.79
C LEU A 105 -7.05 10.91 -3.86
N ALA A 106 -8.37 10.92 -4.09
CA ALA A 106 -9.16 12.15 -4.12
C ALA A 106 -9.16 12.92 -2.79
N ARG A 107 -8.96 12.23 -1.66
CA ARG A 107 -8.80 12.82 -0.32
C ARG A 107 -7.36 13.26 -0.02
N GLY A 108 -6.44 13.18 -0.99
CA GLY A 108 -5.06 13.65 -0.87
C GLY A 108 -4.05 12.56 -0.44
N ASN A 109 -4.43 11.28 -0.41
CA ASN A 109 -3.47 10.20 -0.19
C ASN A 109 -2.77 9.88 -1.50
N VAL A 110 -1.63 10.54 -1.73
CA VAL A 110 -0.89 10.46 -3.01
C VAL A 110 0.27 9.48 -2.99
N LEU A 111 0.60 8.88 -1.84
CA LEU A 111 1.69 7.90 -1.74
C LEU A 111 1.13 6.49 -1.90
N SER A 112 1.75 5.72 -2.80
CA SER A 112 1.48 4.29 -2.95
C SER A 112 1.80 3.52 -1.66
N GLY A 113 0.94 2.59 -1.27
CA GLY A 113 1.12 1.84 -0.03
C GLY A 113 -0.13 1.11 0.47
N TRP A 114 0.04 0.33 1.54
CA TRP A 114 -1.07 -0.37 2.18
C TRP A 114 -1.97 0.61 2.93
N SER A 115 -3.28 0.49 2.72
CA SER A 115 -4.30 1.33 3.34
C SER A 115 -5.55 0.53 3.67
N THR A 116 -6.27 0.93 4.71
CA THR A 116 -7.58 0.34 5.05
C THR A 116 -8.68 1.10 4.31
N ILE A 117 -9.51 0.36 3.58
CA ILE A 117 -10.71 0.83 2.90
C ILE A 117 -11.95 0.17 3.50
N TYR A 118 -13.12 0.75 3.23
CA TYR A 118 -14.42 0.27 3.68
C TYR A 118 -15.37 0.15 2.48
N PRO A 119 -15.26 -0.93 1.67
CA PRO A 119 -15.96 -1.01 0.38
C PRO A 119 -17.49 -1.04 0.53
N GLN A 120 -17.98 -1.75 1.54
CA GLN A 120 -19.39 -1.87 1.85
C GLN A 120 -19.60 -1.81 3.38
N ASP A 121 -20.45 -0.88 3.81
CA ASP A 121 -20.76 -0.64 5.23
C ASP A 121 -19.49 -0.46 6.08
N CYS A 122 -19.36 -1.27 7.13
CA CYS A 122 -18.20 -1.26 8.03
C CYS A 122 -17.26 -2.46 7.80
N ASN A 123 -17.31 -3.06 6.61
CA ASN A 123 -16.37 -4.12 6.22
C ASN A 123 -15.00 -3.50 5.89
N ALA A 124 -14.10 -3.50 6.87
CA ALA A 124 -12.74 -3.01 6.72
C ALA A 124 -11.89 -4.01 5.93
N MET A 125 -11.20 -3.53 4.89
CA MET A 125 -10.25 -4.32 4.10
C MET A 125 -8.94 -3.56 3.95
N THR A 126 -7.82 -4.22 4.21
CA THR A 126 -6.50 -3.65 3.95
C THR A 126 -6.05 -4.03 2.54
N VAL A 127 -5.78 -3.04 1.71
CA VAL A 127 -5.38 -3.20 0.29
C VAL A 127 -4.10 -2.44 0.01
N LEU A 128 -3.36 -2.87 -1.01
CA LEU A 128 -2.26 -2.08 -1.57
C LEU A 128 -2.82 -1.11 -2.62
N CYS A 129 -2.64 0.18 -2.37
CA CYS A 129 -2.99 1.22 -3.32
C CYS A 129 -1.76 1.63 -4.14
N ASP A 130 -1.90 1.62 -5.47
CA ASP A 130 -0.98 2.30 -6.38
C ASP A 130 -1.59 3.66 -6.75
N MET A 131 -0.91 4.72 -6.32
CA MET A 131 -1.34 6.11 -6.48
C MET A 131 -0.62 6.83 -7.62
N ASP A 132 0.27 6.14 -8.34
CA ASP A 132 1.18 6.74 -9.32
C ASP A 132 0.88 6.26 -10.75
N THR A 133 0.69 4.96 -10.94
CA THR A 133 0.54 4.35 -12.27
C THR A 133 -0.75 4.81 -12.95
N ASP A 134 -0.65 5.29 -14.21
CA ASP A 134 -1.81 5.67 -15.05
C ASP A 134 -2.82 6.60 -14.35
N GLY A 135 -2.32 7.57 -13.56
CA GLY A 135 -3.15 8.53 -12.82
C GLY A 135 -3.67 8.05 -11.46
N GLY A 136 -3.22 6.87 -11.01
CA GLY A 136 -3.36 6.40 -9.63
C GLY A 136 -4.78 6.03 -9.18
N GLY A 137 -4.85 5.54 -7.94
CA GLY A 137 -6.09 5.11 -7.31
C GLY A 137 -6.45 3.67 -7.62
N TRP A 138 -5.45 2.87 -7.99
CA TRP A 138 -5.59 1.45 -8.30
C TRP A 138 -5.48 0.62 -7.02
N ILE A 139 -6.31 -0.42 -6.93
CA ILE A 139 -6.16 -1.50 -5.95
C ILE A 139 -5.32 -2.60 -6.61
N VAL A 140 -4.16 -2.91 -6.03
CA VAL A 140 -3.35 -4.07 -6.43
C VAL A 140 -3.90 -5.31 -5.74
N PHE A 141 -4.37 -6.29 -6.50
CA PHE A 141 -4.92 -7.53 -5.94
C PHE A 141 -4.04 -8.76 -6.15
N GLN A 142 -3.05 -8.66 -7.03
CA GLN A 142 -2.03 -9.67 -7.22
C GLN A 142 -0.70 -8.96 -7.49
N LYS A 143 0.36 -9.38 -6.80
CA LYS A 143 1.71 -8.91 -7.05
C LYS A 143 2.71 -10.07 -7.11
N ARG A 144 3.41 -10.23 -8.24
CA ARG A 144 4.63 -11.05 -8.42
C ARG A 144 5.82 -10.15 -8.72
N VAL A 145 6.97 -10.40 -8.09
CA VAL A 145 8.20 -9.63 -8.26
C VAL A 145 9.42 -10.54 -8.35
N ASP A 146 9.61 -11.43 -7.39
CA ASP A 146 10.87 -12.15 -7.16
C ASP A 146 10.70 -13.66 -6.93
N GLY A 147 9.47 -14.16 -6.85
CA GLY A 147 9.16 -15.55 -6.55
C GLY A 147 9.36 -15.94 -5.09
N SER A 148 9.39 -14.97 -4.15
CA SER A 148 9.55 -15.26 -2.71
C SER A 148 8.39 -16.07 -2.12
N GLU A 149 7.21 -16.00 -2.73
CA GLU A 149 6.01 -16.71 -2.30
C GLU A 149 5.66 -17.82 -3.29
N ASP A 150 5.24 -18.97 -2.77
CA ASP A 150 4.63 -19.99 -3.61
C ASP A 150 3.23 -19.51 -4.04
N PHE A 151 2.84 -19.81 -5.28
CA PHE A 151 1.50 -19.56 -5.79
C PHE A 151 0.77 -20.88 -6.11
N TYR A 152 1.39 -22.02 -5.85
CA TYR A 152 0.78 -23.33 -5.94
C TYR A 152 0.00 -23.68 -4.66
N TRP A 153 -1.09 -22.93 -4.45
CA TRP A 153 -1.96 -23.07 -3.28
C TRP A 153 -3.28 -23.75 -3.59
N ASP A 154 -3.93 -24.25 -2.53
CA ASP A 154 -5.26 -24.84 -2.63
C ASP A 154 -6.39 -23.80 -2.80
N TRP A 155 -7.60 -24.30 -3.04
CA TRP A 155 -8.80 -23.50 -3.21
C TRP A 155 -9.09 -22.57 -2.02
N VAL A 156 -8.87 -23.05 -0.80
CA VAL A 156 -9.20 -22.31 0.43
C VAL A 156 -8.25 -21.12 0.59
N SER A 157 -6.97 -21.30 0.28
CA SER A 157 -5.98 -20.23 0.24
C SER A 157 -6.31 -19.20 -0.83
N TYR A 158 -6.64 -19.60 -2.06
CA TYR A 158 -7.05 -18.63 -3.10
C TYR A 158 -8.34 -17.88 -2.75
N LYS A 159 -9.28 -18.54 -2.06
CA LYS A 159 -10.50 -17.90 -1.55
C LYS A 159 -10.18 -16.78 -0.55
N ARG A 160 -9.34 -17.06 0.45
CA ARG A 160 -9.04 -16.13 1.55
C ARG A 160 -7.95 -15.10 1.23
N GLY A 161 -7.04 -15.43 0.33
CA GLY A 161 -5.81 -14.67 0.09
C GLY A 161 -4.60 -15.25 0.83
N PHE A 162 -3.40 -14.94 0.34
CA PHE A 162 -2.12 -15.40 0.87
C PHE A 162 -0.97 -14.47 0.45
N GLY A 163 0.20 -14.71 1.02
CA GLY A 163 1.44 -13.97 0.73
C GLY A 163 1.73 -12.88 1.76
N SER A 164 2.56 -11.92 1.36
CA SER A 164 3.15 -10.91 2.23
C SER A 164 2.89 -9.49 1.73
N GLN A 165 2.62 -8.59 2.66
CA GLN A 165 2.50 -7.16 2.37
C GLN A 165 3.82 -6.54 1.88
N GLN A 166 4.95 -7.18 2.17
CA GLN A 166 6.28 -6.66 1.86
C GLN A 166 6.79 -7.14 0.50
N SER A 167 6.23 -8.23 -0.05
CA SER A 167 6.70 -8.86 -1.30
C SER A 167 5.54 -9.19 -2.25
N GLU A 168 5.22 -10.48 -2.38
CA GLU A 168 4.23 -11.04 -3.31
C GLU A 168 2.95 -11.43 -2.55
N PHE A 169 1.79 -11.27 -3.18
CA PHE A 169 0.54 -11.67 -2.55
C PHE A 169 -0.59 -11.91 -3.56
N TRP A 170 -1.62 -12.60 -3.08
CA TRP A 170 -2.95 -12.71 -3.68
C TRP A 170 -3.99 -12.20 -2.68
N LEU A 171 -4.78 -11.20 -3.05
CA LEU A 171 -5.73 -10.54 -2.15
C LEU A 171 -6.85 -11.45 -1.64
N GLY A 172 -7.18 -12.50 -2.39
CA GLY A 172 -8.25 -13.45 -2.06
C GLY A 172 -9.50 -13.27 -2.92
N ASN A 173 -10.07 -14.37 -3.40
CA ASN A 173 -11.20 -14.35 -4.33
C ASN A 173 -12.47 -13.77 -3.71
N ASP A 174 -12.70 -13.98 -2.41
CA ASP A 174 -13.84 -13.36 -1.71
C ASP A 174 -13.74 -11.83 -1.73
N ASN A 175 -12.53 -11.32 -1.47
CA ASN A 175 -12.25 -9.88 -1.47
C ASN A 175 -12.39 -9.30 -2.88
N ILE A 176 -11.83 -9.97 -3.89
CA ILE A 176 -11.91 -9.56 -5.30
C ILE A 176 -13.37 -9.57 -5.79
N HIS A 177 -14.14 -10.62 -5.47
CA HIS A 177 -15.56 -10.69 -5.81
C HIS A 177 -16.35 -9.54 -5.16
N MET A 178 -16.12 -9.26 -3.88
CA MET A 178 -16.79 -8.18 -3.18
C MET A 178 -16.48 -6.82 -3.82
N LEU A 179 -15.19 -6.50 -4.04
CA LEU A 179 -14.76 -5.24 -4.64
C LEU A 179 -15.35 -5.02 -6.04
N THR A 180 -15.33 -6.07 -6.88
CA THR A 180 -15.83 -5.99 -8.26
C THR A 180 -17.36 -6.08 -8.39
N SER A 181 -18.07 -6.38 -7.30
CA SER A 181 -19.54 -6.42 -7.30
C SER A 181 -20.19 -5.05 -7.00
N LEU A 182 -19.42 -4.09 -6.48
CA LEU A 182 -19.92 -2.77 -6.07
C LEU A 182 -20.12 -1.79 -7.23
N GLY A 183 -19.55 -2.08 -8.40
CA GLY A 183 -19.64 -1.22 -9.58
C GLY A 183 -18.76 -1.71 -10.71
N ASN A 184 -18.71 -0.95 -11.80
CA ASN A 184 -17.82 -1.24 -12.91
C ASN A 184 -16.38 -1.01 -12.46
N SER A 185 -15.51 -2.00 -12.70
CA SER A 185 -14.10 -1.91 -12.38
C SER A 185 -13.30 -2.13 -13.64
N GLU A 186 -12.38 -1.23 -13.99
CA GLU A 186 -11.41 -1.49 -15.05
C GLU A 186 -10.29 -2.40 -14.52
N LEU A 187 -9.74 -3.23 -15.41
CA LEU A 187 -8.58 -4.09 -15.11
C LEU A 187 -7.37 -3.58 -15.86
N ARG A 188 -6.26 -3.51 -15.15
CA ARG A 188 -4.93 -3.30 -15.72
C ARG A 188 -4.03 -4.45 -15.29
N ILE A 189 -3.21 -4.93 -16.21
CA ILE A 189 -2.17 -5.93 -15.95
C ILE A 189 -0.87 -5.33 -16.41
N ASP A 190 0.10 -5.20 -15.50
CA ASP A 190 1.47 -4.86 -15.84
C ASP A 190 2.34 -6.11 -15.77
N LEU A 191 3.19 -6.28 -16.77
CA LEU A 191 4.12 -7.39 -16.92
C LEU A 191 5.53 -6.81 -17.03
N LYS A 192 6.47 -7.45 -16.35
CA LYS A 192 7.89 -7.13 -16.47
C LYS A 192 8.68 -8.41 -16.64
N ASP A 193 9.48 -8.48 -17.70
CA ASP A 193 10.39 -9.61 -17.91
C ASP A 193 11.74 -9.40 -17.22
N PHE A 194 12.61 -10.41 -17.30
CA PHE A 194 13.95 -10.36 -16.71
C PHE A 194 14.90 -9.35 -17.38
N GLU A 195 14.56 -8.87 -18.58
CA GLU A 195 15.31 -7.85 -19.30
C GLU A 195 14.82 -6.43 -18.92
N ASN A 196 13.89 -6.34 -17.97
CA ASN A 196 13.20 -5.12 -17.53
C ASN A 196 12.31 -4.49 -18.61
N ASN A 197 11.89 -5.26 -19.62
CA ASN A 197 10.90 -4.78 -20.56
C ASN A 197 9.53 -4.76 -19.87
N GLU A 198 8.93 -3.58 -19.82
CA GLU A 198 7.63 -3.36 -19.19
C GLU A 198 6.54 -3.34 -20.26
N GLN A 199 5.51 -4.14 -20.02
CA GLN A 199 4.35 -4.24 -20.88
C GLN A 199 3.09 -4.09 -20.04
N PHE A 200 2.01 -3.58 -20.64
CA PHE A 200 0.73 -3.52 -19.95
C PHE A 200 -0.43 -3.90 -20.85
N ALA A 201 -1.56 -4.21 -20.25
CA ALA A 201 -2.84 -4.40 -20.91
C ALA A 201 -3.99 -3.87 -20.07
N LYS A 202 -4.96 -3.24 -20.72
CA LYS A 202 -6.17 -2.70 -20.10
C LYS A 202 -7.43 -3.34 -20.66
N TYR A 203 -8.40 -3.57 -19.78
CA TYR A 203 -9.74 -4.04 -20.11
C TYR A 203 -10.79 -3.12 -19.52
N GLU A 204 -11.86 -2.89 -20.28
CA GLU A 204 -12.93 -1.95 -19.92
C GLU A 204 -13.63 -2.33 -18.63
N SER A 205 -13.86 -3.63 -18.42
CA SER A 205 -14.49 -4.13 -17.21
C SER A 205 -13.88 -5.45 -16.75
N PHE A 206 -13.92 -5.66 -15.44
CA PHE A 206 -13.45 -6.84 -14.75
C PHE A 206 -14.36 -7.15 -13.57
N LYS A 207 -14.82 -8.40 -13.53
CA LYS A 207 -15.61 -8.93 -12.43
C LYS A 207 -15.30 -10.40 -12.21
N THR A 208 -15.31 -10.77 -10.94
CA THR A 208 -15.23 -12.15 -10.51
C THR A 208 -16.59 -12.54 -9.94
N ALA A 209 -17.16 -13.66 -10.39
CA ALA A 209 -18.41 -14.19 -9.83
C ALA A 209 -18.22 -14.71 -8.39
N GLY A 210 -19.31 -15.09 -7.72
CA GLY A 210 -19.24 -15.65 -6.37
C GLY A 210 -18.68 -17.08 -6.34
N GLU A 211 -18.47 -17.61 -5.13
CA GLU A 211 -17.95 -18.98 -4.93
C GLU A 211 -18.83 -20.06 -5.56
N THR A 212 -20.16 -19.87 -5.54
CA THR A 212 -21.13 -20.81 -6.15
C THR A 212 -20.93 -20.97 -7.65
N GLU A 213 -20.42 -19.92 -8.31
CA GLU A 213 -20.04 -19.90 -9.72
C GLU A 213 -18.52 -20.08 -9.90
N LYS A 214 -17.84 -20.57 -8.87
CA LYS A 214 -16.41 -20.88 -8.85
C LYS A 214 -15.52 -19.70 -9.22
N TYR A 215 -15.89 -18.48 -8.80
CA TYR A 215 -15.13 -17.26 -9.10
C TYR A 215 -14.88 -17.05 -10.60
N LYS A 216 -15.87 -17.41 -11.43
CA LYS A 216 -15.79 -17.24 -12.89
C LYS A 216 -15.41 -15.80 -13.25
N LEU A 217 -14.38 -15.66 -14.08
CA LEU A 217 -13.96 -14.39 -14.65
C LEU A 217 -14.97 -13.89 -15.68
N ILE A 218 -15.35 -12.63 -15.55
CA ILE A 218 -16.17 -11.87 -16.48
C ILE A 218 -15.35 -10.65 -16.87
N LEU A 219 -14.98 -10.57 -18.15
CA LEU A 219 -14.06 -9.56 -18.65
C LEU A 219 -14.70 -8.81 -19.82
N GLY A 220 -14.56 -7.49 -19.80
CA GLY A 220 -15.01 -6.59 -20.87
C GLY A 220 -14.02 -6.50 -22.03
N ASP A 221 -14.28 -5.51 -22.89
CA ASP A 221 -13.50 -5.31 -24.10
C ASP A 221 -12.05 -4.92 -23.77
N PHE A 222 -11.13 -5.35 -24.63
CA PHE A 222 -9.73 -4.97 -24.54
C PHE A 222 -9.57 -3.53 -25.04
N LEU A 223 -9.02 -2.66 -24.18
CA LEU A 223 -8.84 -1.25 -24.48
C LEU A 223 -7.50 -0.94 -25.14
N GLY A 224 -6.53 -1.86 -25.06
CA GLY A 224 -5.18 -1.68 -25.59
C GLY A 224 -4.10 -1.98 -24.55
N GLY A 225 -2.86 -1.97 -25.01
CA GLY A 225 -1.70 -2.36 -24.22
C GLY A 225 -0.51 -2.74 -25.08
N THR A 226 0.69 -2.60 -24.53
CA THR A 226 1.93 -3.09 -25.14
C THR A 226 2.12 -4.59 -24.94
N ALA A 227 1.46 -5.19 -23.95
CA ALA A 227 1.28 -6.64 -23.86
C ALA A 227 0.20 -7.03 -24.87
N GLY A 228 0.61 -7.65 -25.98
CA GLY A 228 -0.35 -8.03 -27.03
C GLY A 228 -1.43 -8.96 -26.48
N PHE A 229 -2.64 -8.91 -27.03
CA PHE A 229 -3.79 -9.73 -26.59
C PHE A 229 -3.49 -11.25 -26.56
N GLY A 230 -2.56 -11.72 -27.40
CA GLY A 230 -2.12 -13.13 -27.47
C GLY A 230 -1.18 -13.58 -26.34
N GLU A 231 -0.54 -12.65 -25.62
CA GLU A 231 0.34 -13.00 -24.48
C GLU A 231 -0.45 -13.25 -23.18
N LEU A 232 -1.68 -12.73 -23.08
CA LEU A 232 -2.51 -12.79 -21.86
C LEU A 232 -3.47 -13.99 -21.81
N LYS A 233 -3.65 -14.70 -22.94
CA LYS A 233 -4.52 -15.88 -23.04
C LYS A 233 -3.80 -17.22 -22.84
N ARG A 234 -2.50 -17.20 -22.52
CA ARG A 234 -1.66 -18.41 -22.47
C ARG A 234 -1.43 -18.93 -21.06
#